data_AF-A0A973U5A1-F1
#
_entry.id   AF-A0A973U5A1-F1
#
_cell.length_a   1.000
_cell.length_b   1.000
_cell.length_c   1.000
_cell.angle_alpha   90.00
_cell.angle_beta   90.00
_cell.angle_gamma   90.00
#
_symmetry.space_group_name_H-M   'P 1'
#
loop_
_entity.id
_entity.type
_entity.pdbx_description
1 polymer ?
#
loop_
_entity_poly.entity_id
_entity_poly.type
_entity_poly.pdbx_seq_one_letter_code
_entity_poly.pdbx_strand_id
1 'polypeptide(L)'
;YFDGYLARAQGQISKLGQFLDPIADKIMVGAVLIMLISSRNANPIPEIAGLNIIAALIILLREIIVSGLREFLAELKVEVKVSRLAKWKTTFQLVALGALILGGAVPKQTWVHDVGIVSLWAAAALTLITGWDYLRVGIRHMD
;
A
#
# COMPACT_ATOMS: atom_id res chain seq x y z
N TYR A 1 19.95 -5.93 -4.85
CA TYR A 1 20.90 -6.92 -4.29
C TYR A 1 22.23 -6.29 -3.87
N PHE A 2 22.83 -5.38 -4.65
CA PHE A 2 24.08 -4.70 -4.27
C PHE A 2 23.92 -3.67 -3.13
N ASP A 3 22.85 -2.89 -3.16
CA ASP A 3 22.63 -1.80 -2.19
C ASP A 3 22.47 -2.32 -0.73
N GLY A 4 21.73 -3.42 -0.58
CA GLY A 4 21.56 -4.10 0.72
C GLY A 4 22.80 -4.87 1.23
N TYR A 5 23.85 -5.05 0.41
CA TYR A 5 25.14 -5.60 0.88
C TYR A 5 26.04 -4.47 1.40
N LEU A 6 26.04 -3.32 0.73
CA LEU A 6 26.81 -2.14 1.14
C LEU A 6 26.27 -1.51 2.43
N ALA A 7 24.93 -1.41 2.57
CA ALA A 7 24.30 -0.86 3.78
C ALA A 7 24.53 -1.73 5.03
N ARG A 8 24.60 -3.05 4.87
CA ARG A 8 24.94 -3.98 5.97
C ARG A 8 26.43 -3.95 6.33
N ALA A 9 27.30 -3.64 5.38
CA ALA A 9 28.74 -3.53 5.61
C ALA A 9 29.15 -2.27 6.39
N GLN A 10 28.32 -1.22 6.41
CA GLN A 10 28.62 0.04 7.10
C GLN A 10 28.09 0.14 8.53
N GLY A 11 27.35 -0.86 9.03
CA GLY A 11 26.90 -0.91 10.44
C GLY A 11 25.97 0.22 10.89
N GLN A 12 25.55 1.11 10.01
CA GLN A 12 24.73 2.29 10.32
C GLN A 12 23.23 2.04 10.14
N ILE A 13 22.70 0.93 10.65
CA ILE A 13 21.25 0.79 10.76
C ILE A 13 20.85 1.31 12.15
N SER A 14 20.55 2.61 12.23
CA SER A 14 20.07 3.23 13.46
C SER A 14 18.76 2.59 13.91
N LYS A 15 18.61 2.33 15.22
CA LYS A 15 17.35 1.84 15.82
C LYS A 15 16.17 2.75 15.48
N LEU A 16 16.43 4.05 15.31
CA LEU A 16 15.44 5.04 14.89
C LEU A 16 15.02 4.81 13.43
N GLY A 17 15.96 4.51 12.52
CA GLY A 17 15.67 4.22 11.12
C GLY A 17 14.80 2.98 10.96
N GLN A 18 15.13 1.88 11.67
CA GLN A 18 14.32 0.64 11.64
C GLN A 18 12.88 0.85 12.10
N PHE A 19 12.66 1.77 13.05
CA PHE A 19 11.34 2.13 13.52
C PHE A 19 10.58 3.03 12.52
N LEU A 20 11.28 3.97 11.88
CA LEU A 20 10.67 4.91 10.95
C LEU A 20 10.33 4.28 9.59
N ASP A 21 11.11 3.32 9.09
CA ASP A 21 10.92 2.74 7.75
C ASP A 21 9.47 2.23 7.50
N PRO A 22 8.87 1.40 8.38
CA PRO A 22 7.50 0.90 8.16
C PRO A 22 6.43 1.98 8.36
N ILE A 23 6.74 3.07 9.07
CA ILE A 23 5.84 4.20 9.29
C ILE A 23 5.84 5.09 8.04
N ALA A 24 7.02 5.40 7.53
CA ALA A 24 7.22 6.19 6.33
C ALA A 24 6.50 5.58 5.12
N ASP A 25 6.59 4.25 4.95
CA ASP A 25 5.89 3.54 3.86
C ASP A 25 4.37 3.78 3.88
N LYS A 26 3.74 3.66 5.05
CA LYS A 26 2.28 3.83 5.20
C LYS A 26 1.85 5.28 4.97
N ILE A 27 2.62 6.22 5.53
CA ILE A 27 2.39 7.65 5.35
C ILE A 27 2.54 8.02 3.88
N MET A 28 3.57 7.50 3.20
CA MET A 28 3.82 7.74 1.79
C MET A 28 2.64 7.26 0.95
N VAL A 29 2.19 6.00 1.12
CA VAL A 29 1.03 5.46 0.38
C VAL A 29 -0.21 6.32 0.61
N GLY A 30 -0.50 6.68 1.86
CA GLY A 30 -1.65 7.50 2.20
C GLY A 30 -1.58 8.90 1.58
N ALA A 31 -0.43 9.56 1.68
CA ALA A 31 -0.19 10.87 1.08
C ALA A 31 -0.38 10.84 -0.43
N VAL A 32 0.18 9.84 -1.12
CA VAL A 32 0.04 9.70 -2.58
C VAL A 32 -1.43 9.47 -2.97
N LEU A 33 -2.17 8.61 -2.27
CA LEU A 33 -3.60 8.40 -2.55
C LEU A 33 -4.41 9.69 -2.37
N ILE A 34 -4.16 10.45 -1.30
CA ILE A 34 -4.82 11.75 -1.08
C ILE A 34 -4.48 12.73 -2.20
N MET A 35 -3.20 12.81 -2.60
CA MET A 35 -2.78 13.66 -3.70
C MET A 35 -3.44 13.27 -5.02
N LEU A 36 -3.59 11.98 -5.32
CA LEU A 36 -4.25 11.51 -6.55
C LEU A 36 -5.78 11.77 -6.55
N ILE A 37 -6.42 11.76 -5.37
CA ILE A 37 -7.83 12.15 -5.21
C ILE A 37 -8.01 13.68 -5.31
N SER A 38 -7.02 14.44 -4.84
CA SER A 38 -7.06 15.91 -4.84
C SER A 38 -6.52 16.54 -6.12
N SER A 39 -5.76 15.77 -6.93
CA SER A 39 -5.13 16.23 -8.17
C SER A 39 -6.18 16.85 -9.09
N ARG A 40 -5.91 18.07 -9.56
CA ARG A 40 -6.71 18.75 -10.59
C ARG A 40 -5.76 19.29 -11.67
N ASN A 41 -4.83 18.45 -12.12
CA ASN A 41 -3.84 18.80 -13.14
C ASN A 41 -4.52 19.08 -14.51
N ALA A 42 -3.88 18.73 -15.63
CA ALA A 42 -4.38 19.03 -16.98
C ALA A 42 -5.80 18.48 -17.29
N ASN A 43 -6.37 17.65 -16.41
CA ASN A 43 -7.72 17.14 -16.49
C ASN A 43 -8.64 17.84 -15.44
N PRO A 44 -9.88 18.21 -15.81
CA PRO A 44 -10.86 18.77 -14.87
C PRO A 44 -11.26 17.78 -13.76
N ILE A 45 -11.05 16.48 -14.00
CA ILE A 45 -11.40 15.37 -13.12
C ILE A 45 -10.12 14.85 -12.47
N PRO A 46 -10.12 14.60 -11.14
CA PRO A 46 -8.99 13.99 -10.47
C PRO A 46 -8.63 12.59 -10.99
N GLU A 47 -7.35 12.22 -10.85
CA GLU A 47 -6.85 10.90 -11.26
C GLU A 47 -7.63 9.77 -10.56
N ILE A 48 -8.03 9.98 -9.30
CA ILE A 48 -8.97 9.10 -8.59
C ILE A 48 -10.25 9.88 -8.29
N ALA A 49 -11.32 9.57 -9.01
CA ALA A 49 -12.63 10.20 -8.83
C ALA A 49 -13.79 9.19 -8.76
N GLY A 50 -14.93 9.64 -8.26
CA GLY A 50 -16.15 8.84 -8.18
C GLY A 50 -15.97 7.55 -7.36
N LEU A 51 -16.38 6.42 -7.93
CA LEU A 51 -16.31 5.11 -7.26
C LEU A 51 -14.87 4.65 -6.98
N ASN A 52 -13.88 5.16 -7.72
CA ASN A 52 -12.48 4.76 -7.54
C ASN A 52 -11.91 5.22 -6.17
N ILE A 53 -12.54 6.21 -5.55
CA ILE A 53 -12.20 6.65 -4.19
C ILE A 53 -12.43 5.52 -3.17
N ILE A 54 -13.41 4.65 -3.42
CA ILE A 54 -13.70 3.50 -2.55
C ILE A 54 -12.51 2.53 -2.52
N ALA A 55 -11.89 2.26 -3.68
CA ALA A 55 -10.70 1.41 -3.76
C ALA A 55 -9.52 2.01 -2.99
N ALA A 56 -9.29 3.32 -3.11
CA ALA A 56 -8.26 4.03 -2.35
C ALA A 56 -8.51 3.98 -0.84
N LEU A 57 -9.77 4.19 -0.40
CA LEU A 57 -10.15 4.10 1.01
C LEU A 57 -9.96 2.69 1.57
N ILE A 58 -10.32 1.65 0.82
CA ILE A 58 -10.11 0.25 1.21
C ILE A 58 -8.61 -0.02 1.47
N ILE A 59 -7.75 0.45 0.56
CA ILE A 59 -6.30 0.29 0.70
C ILE A 59 -5.82 1.01 1.97
N LEU A 60 -6.18 2.28 2.14
CA LEU A 60 -5.75 3.11 3.26
C LEU A 60 -6.21 2.56 4.62
N LEU A 61 -7.49 2.23 4.76
CA LEU A 61 -8.04 1.69 6.02
C LEU A 61 -7.37 0.37 6.40
N ARG A 62 -7.14 -0.51 5.43
CA ARG A 62 -6.50 -1.80 5.69
C ARG A 62 -5.02 -1.63 6.05
N GLU A 63 -4.30 -0.70 5.42
CA GLU A 63 -2.90 -0.40 5.79
C GLU A 63 -2.78 -0.09 7.30
N ILE A 64 -3.75 0.63 7.88
CA ILE A 64 -3.79 0.93 9.31
C ILE A 64 -4.20 -0.30 10.12
N ILE A 65 -5.34 -0.93 9.80
CA ILE A 65 -5.92 -2.04 10.59
C ILE A 65 -4.96 -3.23 10.68
N VAL A 66 -4.43 -3.70 9.55
CA VAL A 66 -3.57 -4.90 9.54
C VAL A 66 -2.21 -4.59 10.15
N SER A 67 -1.75 -3.34 10.09
CA SER A 67 -0.54 -2.94 10.79
C SER A 67 -0.70 -3.02 12.30
N GLY A 68 -1.75 -2.43 12.85
CA GLY A 68 -2.02 -2.50 14.29
C GLY A 68 -2.25 -3.94 14.76
N LEU A 69 -2.96 -4.75 13.96
CA LEU A 69 -3.15 -6.16 14.29
C LEU A 69 -1.84 -6.95 14.29
N ARG A 70 -0.95 -6.69 13.32
CA ARG A 70 0.34 -7.37 13.25
C ARG A 70 1.25 -6.98 14.40
N GLU A 71 1.19 -5.74 14.84
CA GLU A 71 1.91 -5.25 16.02
C GLU A 71 1.40 -5.96 17.28
N PHE A 72 0.08 -5.99 17.49
CA PHE A 72 -0.54 -6.73 18.60
C PHE A 72 -0.17 -8.22 18.62
N LEU A 73 -0.24 -8.89 17.46
CA LEU A 73 0.12 -10.32 17.38
C LEU A 73 1.62 -10.58 17.59
N ALA A 74 2.48 -9.62 17.25
CA ALA A 74 3.92 -9.72 17.52
C ALA A 74 4.20 -9.68 19.04
N GLU A 75 3.46 -8.90 19.81
CA GLU A 75 3.55 -8.90 21.28
C GLU A 75 3.17 -10.26 21.88
N LEU A 76 2.17 -10.93 21.29
CA LEU A 76 1.76 -12.29 21.65
C LEU A 76 2.69 -13.39 21.12
N LYS A 77 3.81 -13.03 20.46
CA LYS A 77 4.76 -13.97 19.80
C LYS A 77 4.11 -14.86 18.75
N VAL A 78 3.01 -14.41 18.14
CA VAL A 78 2.32 -15.11 17.05
C VAL A 78 2.79 -14.54 15.71
N GLU A 79 3.65 -15.28 15.01
CA GLU A 79 4.09 -14.87 13.68
C GLU A 79 3.05 -15.19 12.61
N VAL A 80 2.46 -14.16 12.02
CA VAL A 80 1.58 -14.33 10.86
C VAL A 80 2.39 -14.27 9.56
N LYS A 81 2.55 -15.42 8.92
CA LYS A 81 3.29 -15.54 7.66
C LYS A 81 2.63 -14.73 6.54
N VAL A 82 3.45 -14.00 5.79
CA VAL A 82 3.00 -13.21 4.62
C VAL A 82 2.58 -14.16 3.50
N SER A 83 1.31 -14.10 3.09
CA SER A 83 0.79 -14.91 1.99
C SER A 83 1.34 -14.43 0.63
N ARG A 84 1.33 -15.31 -0.38
CA ARG A 84 1.70 -14.92 -1.76
C ARG A 84 0.77 -13.82 -2.30
N LEU A 85 -0.51 -13.84 -1.91
CA LEU A 85 -1.50 -12.81 -2.27
C LEU A 85 -1.11 -11.44 -1.71
N ALA A 86 -0.54 -11.38 -0.50
CA ALA A 86 -0.06 -10.14 0.09
C ALA A 86 1.13 -9.55 -0.68
N LYS A 87 1.96 -10.38 -1.33
CA LYS A 87 3.03 -9.91 -2.22
C LYS A 87 2.48 -9.31 -3.51
N TRP A 88 1.54 -10.01 -4.15
CA TRP A 88 0.87 -9.52 -5.37
C TRP A 88 0.10 -8.22 -5.14
N LYS A 89 -0.56 -8.07 -3.97
CA LYS A 89 -1.20 -6.83 -3.57
C LYS A 89 -0.23 -5.65 -3.73
N THR A 90 0.97 -5.74 -3.14
CA THR A 90 1.94 -4.64 -3.18
C THR A 90 2.39 -4.34 -4.60
N THR A 91 2.57 -5.36 -5.45
CA THR A 91 2.88 -5.17 -6.87
C THR A 91 1.78 -4.36 -7.57
N PHE A 92 0.51 -4.76 -7.44
CA PHE A 92 -0.61 -4.02 -8.04
C PHE A 92 -0.75 -2.61 -7.49
N GLN A 93 -0.49 -2.42 -6.19
CA GLN A 93 -0.54 -1.10 -5.55
C GLN A 93 0.55 -0.17 -6.10
N LEU A 94 1.79 -0.64 -6.22
CA LEU A 94 2.88 0.15 -6.80
C LEU A 94 2.65 0.47 -8.28
N VAL A 95 2.14 -0.50 -9.06
CA VAL A 95 1.76 -0.28 -10.46
C VAL A 95 0.63 0.75 -10.54
N ALA A 96 -0.38 0.65 -9.68
CA ALA A 96 -1.50 1.60 -9.64
C ALA A 96 -1.02 3.02 -9.37
N LEU A 97 -0.25 3.22 -8.29
CA LEU A 97 0.26 4.55 -7.92
C LEU A 97 1.18 5.12 -9.00
N GLY A 98 2.11 4.31 -9.51
CA GLY A 98 3.02 4.74 -10.58
C GLY A 98 2.30 5.12 -11.87
N ALA A 99 1.33 4.30 -12.29
CA ALA A 99 0.55 4.55 -13.51
C ALA A 99 -0.38 5.76 -13.36
N LEU A 100 -1.02 5.97 -12.20
CA LEU A 100 -1.88 7.14 -11.97
C LEU A 100 -1.07 8.44 -11.89
N ILE A 101 0.11 8.42 -11.27
CA ILE A 101 1.03 9.57 -11.28
C ILE A 101 1.48 9.87 -12.71
N LEU A 102 1.87 8.83 -13.46
CA LEU A 102 2.32 8.98 -14.86
C LEU A 102 1.18 9.43 -15.77
N GLY A 103 -0.05 8.94 -15.57
CA GLY A 103 -1.24 9.32 -16.32
C GLY A 103 -1.49 10.82 -16.30
N GLY A 104 -1.29 11.46 -15.13
CA GLY A 104 -1.36 12.91 -15.00
C GLY A 104 -0.27 13.67 -15.76
N ALA A 105 0.90 13.06 -15.98
CA ALA A 105 2.00 13.65 -16.75
C ALA A 105 1.86 13.42 -18.27
N VAL A 106 1.18 12.34 -18.70
CA VAL A 106 0.92 12.01 -20.11
C VAL A 106 -0.58 11.91 -20.43
N PRO A 107 -1.35 13.00 -20.32
CA PRO A 107 -2.82 12.97 -20.41
C PRO A 107 -3.37 12.53 -21.77
N LYS A 108 -2.55 12.53 -22.83
CA LYS A 108 -2.96 12.02 -24.15
C LYS A 108 -3.01 10.49 -24.21
N GLN A 109 -2.34 9.80 -23.29
CA GLN A 109 -2.24 8.34 -23.22
C GLN A 109 -3.20 7.80 -22.15
N THR A 110 -4.50 7.77 -22.48
CA THR A 110 -5.56 7.35 -21.55
C THR A 110 -5.38 5.93 -21.00
N TRP A 111 -4.78 5.03 -21.79
CA TRP A 111 -4.52 3.66 -21.35
C TRP A 111 -3.65 3.56 -20.09
N VAL A 112 -2.77 4.54 -19.85
CA VAL A 112 -1.91 4.58 -18.66
C VAL A 112 -2.77 4.79 -17.41
N HIS A 113 -3.75 5.70 -17.49
CA HIS A 113 -4.72 5.95 -16.43
C HIS A 113 -5.59 4.71 -16.18
N ASP A 114 -6.11 4.10 -17.24
CA ASP A 114 -6.96 2.89 -17.15
C ASP A 114 -6.21 1.73 -16.45
N VAL A 115 -4.95 1.50 -16.82
CA VAL A 115 -4.08 0.51 -16.15
C VAL A 115 -3.92 0.84 -14.66
N GLY A 116 -3.77 2.13 -14.34
CA GLY A 116 -3.70 2.62 -12.96
C GLY A 116 -4.95 2.30 -12.16
N ILE A 117 -6.14 2.60 -12.70
CA ILE A 117 -7.43 2.32 -12.05
C ILE A 117 -7.70 0.83 -11.90
N VAL A 118 -7.46 0.03 -12.95
CA VAL A 118 -7.64 -1.43 -12.88
C VAL A 118 -6.71 -2.04 -11.82
N SER A 119 -5.45 -1.59 -11.79
CA SER A 119 -4.47 -2.05 -10.79
C SER A 119 -4.86 -1.61 -9.37
N LEU A 120 -5.45 -0.42 -9.21
CA LEU A 120 -5.94 0.09 -7.92
C LEU A 120 -7.05 -0.82 -7.38
N TRP A 121 -8.02 -1.18 -8.22
CA TRP A 121 -9.10 -2.10 -7.84
C TRP A 121 -8.61 -3.52 -7.56
N ALA A 122 -7.65 -4.02 -8.36
CA ALA A 122 -7.01 -5.31 -8.09
C ALA A 122 -6.28 -5.31 -6.74
N ALA A 123 -5.55 -4.23 -6.44
CA ALA A 123 -4.88 -4.04 -5.15
C ALA A 123 -5.90 -3.96 -4.00
N ALA A 124 -7.03 -3.25 -4.17
CA ALA A 124 -8.08 -3.16 -3.17
C ALA A 124 -8.74 -4.52 -2.89
N ALA A 125 -9.06 -5.30 -3.92
CA ALA A 125 -9.64 -6.63 -3.77
C ALA A 125 -8.69 -7.59 -3.03
N LEU A 126 -7.41 -7.64 -3.44
CA LEU A 126 -6.38 -8.43 -2.74
C LEU A 126 -6.15 -7.94 -1.30
N THR A 127 -6.28 -6.64 -1.09
CA THR A 127 -6.18 -6.03 0.24
C THR A 127 -7.27 -6.52 1.17
N LEU A 128 -8.52 -6.64 0.70
CA LEU A 128 -9.63 -7.19 1.48
C LEU A 128 -9.44 -8.67 1.78
N ILE A 129 -9.11 -9.48 0.76
CA ILE A 129 -8.90 -10.93 0.93
C ILE A 129 -7.83 -11.19 1.98
N THR A 130 -6.66 -10.55 1.82
CA THR A 130 -5.57 -10.72 2.78
C THR A 130 -5.91 -10.12 4.14
N GLY A 131 -6.59 -8.98 4.19
CA GLY A 131 -7.03 -8.35 5.44
C GLY A 131 -7.93 -9.26 6.28
N TRP A 132 -8.84 -9.96 5.63
CA TRP A 132 -9.70 -10.95 6.29
C TRP A 132 -8.91 -12.12 6.88
N ASP A 133 -7.93 -12.65 6.15
CA ASP A 133 -7.05 -13.71 6.66
C ASP A 133 -6.32 -13.27 7.93
N TYR A 134 -5.78 -12.05 7.95
CA TYR A 134 -5.13 -11.48 9.12
C TYR A 134 -6.11 -11.32 10.29
N LEU A 135 -7.28 -10.71 10.06
CA LEU A 135 -8.30 -10.50 11.10
C LEU A 135 -8.77 -11.79 11.74
N ARG A 136 -9.02 -12.83 10.94
CA ARG A 136 -9.44 -14.15 11.44
C ARG A 136 -8.39 -14.78 12.35
N VAL A 137 -7.11 -14.69 11.98
CA VAL A 137 -6.01 -15.17 12.83
C VAL A 137 -5.90 -14.35 14.11
N GLY A 138 -6.09 -13.04 13.99
CA GLY A 138 -6.14 -12.09 15.11
C GLY A 138 -7.16 -12.49 16.18
N ILE A 139 -8.42 -12.56 15.78
CA ILE A 139 -9.55 -12.84 16.68
C ILE A 139 -9.37 -14.17 17.43
N ARG A 140 -8.80 -15.19 16.78
CA ARG A 140 -8.58 -16.50 17.40
C ARG A 140 -7.57 -16.49 18.58
N HIS A 141 -6.72 -15.47 18.66
CA HIS A 141 -5.73 -15.33 19.73
C HIS A 141 -6.10 -14.23 20.74
N MET A 142 -7.31 -13.67 20.64
CA MET A 142 -7.83 -12.67 21.56
C MET A 142 -8.66 -13.27 22.72
N ASP A 143 -8.91 -14.58 22.68
CA ASP A 143 -9.48 -15.39 23.77
C ASP A 143 -8.37 -16.01 24.63
#